data_AF-A0A2D6X7C0-F1
#
_entry.id   AF-A0A2D6X7C0-F1
#
_cell.length_a   1.000
_cell.length_b   1.000
_cell.length_c   1.000
_cell.angle_alpha   90.00
_cell.angle_beta   90.00
_cell.angle_gamma   90.00
#
_symmetry.space_group_name_H-M   'P 1'
#
loop_
_entity.id
_entity.type
_entity.pdbx_description
1 polymer ?
#
loop_
_entity_poly.entity_id
_entity_poly.type
_entity_poly.pdbx_seq_one_letter_code
_entity_poly.pdbx_strand_id
1 'polypeptide(L)'
;MRGISTRELLQIYLRQNGDLEKINISELAKLFGVSRQRISQLLKEMGEKRQQIRKRKQQYCPACDVPISRNARACRIHSHQRDNRIEGYKYRCRICGIFKELTEFTRSSRASSGYENRCLGCRSAWQREYNRTRRGRENHKKSVKSLMDKHPERRRAYYQVFKALQTGELTKEPCKDCGNIKSQAIHTSYSRPLDVKWLCRRCLKRSSHKTEEYISNPLENKFRTYINQVFQTSNISGKWIASIKRYYKTTTLTKNILQNTQKDYKNILGLGIKYKGVIDDFLIQEFSEKTPIIRKKSSTPEIHMPKVPYTDKSDRKVQTEEFRTGIGHI
;
A
#
# COMPACT_ATOMS: atom_id res chain seq x y z
N MET A 1 -19.38 -56.34 60.69
CA MET A 1 -18.05 -55.78 60.36
C MET A 1 -18.22 -54.27 60.19
N ARG A 2 -17.57 -53.45 61.02
CA ARG A 2 -17.69 -51.97 60.90
C ARG A 2 -16.94 -51.54 59.63
N GLY A 3 -17.62 -50.84 58.72
CA GLY A 3 -17.00 -50.31 57.51
C GLY A 3 -15.92 -49.28 57.85
N ILE A 4 -14.81 -49.32 57.10
CA ILE A 4 -13.70 -48.38 57.28
C ILE A 4 -14.22 -46.95 57.06
N SER A 5 -13.94 -46.05 58.00
CA SER A 5 -14.38 -44.66 57.93
C SER A 5 -13.59 -43.87 56.87
N THR A 6 -14.20 -42.83 56.32
CA THR A 6 -13.52 -41.92 55.37
C THR A 6 -12.24 -41.30 55.93
N ARG A 7 -12.16 -41.09 57.26
CA ARG A 7 -10.98 -40.56 57.93
C ARG A 7 -9.84 -41.58 57.94
N GLU A 8 -10.14 -42.85 58.17
CA GLU A 8 -9.16 -43.94 58.12
C GLU A 8 -8.65 -44.19 56.69
N LEU A 9 -9.55 -44.17 55.69
CA LEU A 9 -9.16 -44.26 54.27
C LEU A 9 -8.22 -43.12 53.86
N LEU A 10 -8.49 -41.90 54.34
CA LEU A 10 -7.66 -40.73 54.08
C LEU A 10 -6.28 -40.83 54.79
N GLN A 11 -6.22 -41.37 56.00
CA GLN A 11 -4.96 -41.62 56.71
C GLN A 11 -4.09 -42.66 55.99
N ILE A 12 -4.70 -43.75 55.51
CA ILE A 12 -4.01 -44.78 54.72
C ILE A 12 -3.45 -44.15 53.44
N TYR A 13 -4.26 -43.36 52.73
CA TYR A 13 -3.84 -42.68 51.52
C TYR A 13 -2.65 -41.74 51.76
N LEU A 14 -2.69 -40.92 52.81
CA LEU A 14 -1.60 -40.00 53.14
C LEU A 14 -0.29 -40.71 53.51
N ARG A 15 -0.38 -41.88 54.15
CA ARG A 15 0.78 -42.72 54.48
C ARG A 15 1.39 -43.36 53.24
N GLN A 16 0.55 -43.85 52.33
CA GLN A 16 0.98 -44.46 51.06
C GLN A 16 1.53 -43.45 50.06
N ASN A 17 1.12 -42.18 50.17
CA ASN A 17 1.46 -41.10 49.23
C ASN A 17 2.14 -39.93 49.96
N GLY A 18 3.09 -40.24 50.85
CA GLY A 18 3.83 -39.26 51.64
C GLY A 18 4.77 -38.37 50.80
N ASP A 19 5.18 -38.87 49.65
CA ASP A 19 6.05 -38.25 48.64
C ASP A 19 5.33 -37.23 47.75
N LEU A 20 4.00 -37.26 47.68
CA LEU A 20 3.25 -36.30 46.86
C LEU A 20 3.42 -34.87 47.39
N GLU A 21 3.88 -33.97 46.51
CA GLU A 21 3.99 -32.53 46.81
C GLU A 21 2.61 -31.85 46.99
N LYS A 22 1.56 -32.38 46.37
CA LYS A 22 0.23 -31.76 46.36
C LYS A 22 -0.88 -32.81 46.33
N ILE A 23 -1.90 -32.58 47.15
CA ILE A 23 -3.07 -33.45 47.23
C ILE A 23 -4.23 -32.88 46.39
N ASN A 24 -4.78 -33.70 45.50
CA ASN A 24 -5.95 -33.35 44.70
C ASN A 24 -7.26 -33.74 45.41
N ILE A 25 -7.88 -32.77 46.09
CA ILE A 25 -9.15 -32.99 46.82
C ILE A 25 -10.27 -33.52 45.91
N SER A 26 -10.30 -33.12 44.63
CA SER A 26 -11.36 -33.53 43.71
C SER A 26 -11.30 -35.01 43.35
N GLU A 27 -10.10 -35.58 43.35
CA GLU A 27 -9.83 -36.98 43.06
C GLU A 27 -10.12 -37.85 44.27
N LEU A 28 -9.69 -37.42 45.46
CA LEU A 28 -10.02 -38.10 46.72
C LEU A 28 -11.53 -38.11 47.02
N ALA A 29 -12.23 -37.02 46.70
CA ALA A 29 -13.67 -36.95 46.83
C ALA A 29 -14.38 -38.01 45.96
N LYS A 30 -13.88 -38.26 44.74
CA LYS A 30 -14.41 -39.30 43.86
C LYS A 30 -14.07 -40.70 44.38
N LEU A 31 -12.82 -40.91 44.80
CA LEU A 31 -12.32 -42.21 45.24
C LEU A 31 -12.97 -42.68 46.54
N PHE A 32 -13.25 -41.76 47.47
CA PHE A 32 -13.88 -42.07 48.75
C PHE A 32 -15.39 -41.85 48.78
N GLY A 33 -16.01 -41.47 47.66
CA GLY A 33 -17.46 -41.29 47.56
C GLY A 33 -18.05 -40.21 48.48
N VAL A 34 -17.26 -39.18 48.83
CA VAL A 34 -17.68 -38.11 49.75
C VAL A 34 -17.48 -36.72 49.15
N SER A 35 -18.10 -35.70 49.75
CA SER A 35 -17.98 -34.34 49.24
C SER A 35 -16.54 -33.80 49.35
N ARG A 36 -16.15 -32.94 48.40
CA ARG A 36 -14.86 -32.23 48.43
C ARG A 36 -14.68 -31.41 49.72
N GLN A 37 -15.79 -30.88 50.24
CA GLN A 37 -15.80 -30.13 51.50
C GLN A 37 -15.45 -31.03 52.69
N ARG A 38 -16.00 -32.26 52.73
CA ARG A 38 -15.71 -33.24 53.78
C ARG A 38 -14.24 -33.67 53.78
N ILE A 39 -13.67 -33.96 52.62
CA ILE A 39 -12.23 -34.28 52.50
C ILE A 39 -11.37 -33.09 52.90
N SER A 40 -11.71 -31.87 52.45
CA SER A 40 -10.97 -30.66 52.81
C SER A 40 -11.00 -30.39 54.33
N GLN A 41 -12.15 -30.62 54.98
CA GLN A 41 -12.28 -30.51 56.43
C GLN A 41 -11.43 -31.55 57.16
N LEU A 42 -11.52 -32.83 56.78
CA LEU A 42 -10.73 -33.90 57.41
C LEU A 42 -9.22 -33.67 57.24
N LEU A 43 -8.77 -33.24 56.05
CA LEU A 43 -7.37 -32.87 55.82
C LEU A 43 -6.92 -31.72 56.74
N LYS A 44 -7.76 -30.71 56.96
CA LYS A 44 -7.46 -29.61 57.90
C LYS A 44 -7.39 -30.09 59.35
N GLU A 45 -8.35 -30.92 59.79
CA GLU A 45 -8.38 -31.51 61.14
C GLU A 45 -7.14 -32.36 61.41
N MET A 46 -6.60 -33.00 60.37
CA MET A 46 -5.38 -33.80 60.43
C MET A 46 -4.10 -32.98 60.26
N GLY A 47 -4.18 -31.65 60.16
CA GLY A 47 -3.04 -30.76 60.01
C GLY A 47 -2.35 -30.81 58.64
N GLU A 48 -2.93 -31.50 57.66
CA GLU A 48 -2.39 -31.59 56.31
C GLU A 48 -2.52 -30.24 55.59
N LYS A 49 -1.47 -29.82 54.87
CA LYS A 49 -1.40 -28.50 54.21
C LYS A 49 -1.13 -28.61 52.71
N ARG A 50 -0.79 -29.79 52.19
CA ARG A 50 -0.49 -30.04 50.77
C ARG A 50 -1.68 -29.83 49.82
N GLN A 51 -2.89 -29.69 50.36
CA GLN A 51 -4.11 -29.35 49.63
C GLN A 51 -4.36 -27.84 49.49
N GLN A 52 -3.57 -26.99 50.15
CA GLN A 52 -3.77 -25.53 50.13
C GLN A 52 -3.41 -24.94 48.75
N ILE A 53 -4.30 -24.10 48.23
CA ILE A 53 -4.09 -23.38 46.97
C ILE A 53 -3.11 -22.23 47.22
N ARG A 54 -1.96 -22.22 46.54
CA ARG A 54 -1.02 -21.08 46.58
C ARG A 54 -1.77 -19.78 46.18
N LYS A 55 -1.66 -18.72 47.00
CA LYS A 55 -2.19 -17.39 46.65
C LYS A 55 -1.54 -16.94 45.34
N ARG A 56 -2.35 -16.61 44.33
CA ARG A 56 -1.86 -16.24 43.00
C ARG A 56 -1.39 -14.78 42.98
N LYS A 57 -0.37 -14.48 42.17
CA LYS A 57 0.13 -13.11 42.00
C LYS A 57 -0.96 -12.22 41.38
N GLN A 58 -1.14 -11.02 41.92
CA GLN A 58 -1.99 -9.97 41.36
C GLN A 58 -1.47 -9.56 39.98
N GLN A 59 -2.36 -9.40 39.00
CA GLN A 59 -2.02 -8.87 37.67
C GLN A 59 -2.26 -7.36 37.63
N TYR A 60 -1.48 -6.65 36.82
CA TYR A 60 -1.54 -5.20 36.67
C TYR A 60 -1.69 -4.82 35.19
N CYS A 61 -2.35 -3.68 34.94
CA CYS A 61 -2.53 -3.16 33.60
C CYS A 61 -1.21 -2.64 33.04
N PRO A 62 -0.73 -3.11 31.87
CA PRO A 62 0.56 -2.71 31.31
C PRO A 62 0.64 -1.25 30.81
N ALA A 63 -0.44 -0.48 30.93
CA ALA A 63 -0.50 0.92 30.51
C ALA A 63 -0.55 1.91 31.68
N CYS A 64 -1.04 1.49 32.85
CA CYS A 64 -1.30 2.38 33.99
C CYS A 64 -1.17 1.70 35.36
N ASP A 65 -0.65 0.47 35.42
CA ASP A 65 -0.37 -0.32 36.62
C ASP A 65 -1.54 -0.49 37.60
N VAL A 66 -2.78 -0.31 37.14
CA VAL A 66 -3.99 -0.59 37.93
C VAL A 66 -4.17 -2.12 38.05
N PRO A 67 -4.53 -2.67 39.22
CA PRO A 67 -4.82 -4.09 39.39
C PRO A 67 -5.93 -4.57 38.46
N ILE A 68 -5.75 -5.73 37.82
CA ILE A 68 -6.72 -6.33 36.89
C ILE A 68 -7.07 -7.77 37.26
N SER A 69 -8.22 -8.25 36.76
CA SER A 69 -8.66 -9.63 36.98
C SER A 69 -7.79 -10.64 36.23
N ARG A 70 -7.81 -11.90 36.69
CA ARG A 70 -6.95 -13.01 36.22
C ARG A 70 -6.86 -13.22 34.69
N ASN A 71 -7.90 -12.84 33.96
CA ASN A 71 -8.01 -13.05 32.51
C ASN A 71 -7.99 -11.72 31.76
N ALA A 72 -7.99 -10.60 32.46
CA ALA A 72 -7.96 -9.28 31.86
C ALA A 72 -6.56 -9.03 31.30
N ARG A 73 -6.50 -8.54 30.07
CA ARG A 73 -5.23 -8.13 29.42
C ARG A 73 -4.87 -6.67 29.70
N ALA A 74 -5.84 -5.89 30.17
CA ALA A 74 -5.72 -4.48 30.52
C ALA A 74 -6.89 -4.07 31.44
N CYS A 75 -6.82 -2.89 32.07
CA CYS A 75 -7.93 -2.39 32.91
C CYS A 75 -9.15 -2.01 32.06
N ARG A 76 -10.31 -1.75 32.69
CA ARG A 76 -11.56 -1.41 32.00
C ARG A 76 -11.40 -0.27 30.99
N ILE A 77 -10.58 0.73 31.32
CA ILE A 77 -10.29 1.87 30.46
C ILE A 77 -9.44 1.43 29.26
N HIS A 78 -8.41 0.60 29.46
CA HIS A 78 -7.49 0.18 28.40
C HIS A 78 -7.94 -1.11 27.64
N SER A 79 -9.03 -1.75 28.05
CA SER A 79 -9.54 -3.03 27.51
C SER A 79 -10.63 -2.88 26.43
N HIS A 80 -10.74 -1.70 25.82
CA HIS A 80 -11.89 -1.23 25.04
C HIS A 80 -12.70 -2.29 24.25
N GLN A 81 -13.98 -2.40 24.64
CA GLN A 81 -15.13 -2.67 23.75
C GLN A 81 -15.73 -1.34 23.23
N ARG A 82 -14.91 -0.36 22.86
CA ARG A 82 -15.39 0.82 22.13
C ARG A 82 -14.59 0.87 20.85
N ASP A 83 -15.31 0.75 19.74
CA ASP A 83 -14.71 0.73 18.41
C ASP A 83 -13.88 1.99 18.16
N ASN A 84 -14.18 3.13 18.80
CA ASN A 84 -13.49 4.38 18.54
C ASN A 84 -12.26 4.60 19.45
N ARG A 85 -11.10 4.85 18.84
CA ARG A 85 -9.92 5.35 19.55
C ARG A 85 -10.05 6.85 19.81
N ILE A 86 -9.70 7.27 21.02
CA ILE A 86 -9.84 8.61 21.58
C ILE A 86 -8.43 9.16 21.84
N GLU A 87 -8.24 10.46 21.60
CA GLU A 87 -6.99 11.15 21.87
C GLU A 87 -6.68 11.19 23.39
N GLY A 88 -5.39 11.19 23.75
CA GLY A 88 -4.92 11.13 25.14
C GLY A 88 -4.90 9.73 25.78
N TYR A 89 -5.35 8.70 25.07
CA TYR A 89 -5.29 7.30 25.51
C TYR A 89 -4.20 6.51 24.79
N LYS A 90 -3.63 5.55 25.53
CA LYS A 90 -2.66 4.60 24.99
C LYS A 90 -3.35 3.32 24.52
N TYR A 91 -2.98 2.90 23.32
CA TYR A 91 -3.49 1.71 22.65
C TYR A 91 -2.39 0.68 22.42
N ARG A 92 -2.71 -0.60 22.64
CA ARG A 92 -1.79 -1.70 22.39
C ARG A 92 -1.61 -1.93 20.89
N CYS A 93 -0.37 -1.89 20.40
CA CYS A 93 -0.04 -2.36 19.06
C CYS A 93 -0.21 -3.90 18.98
N ARG A 94 -0.93 -4.41 17.99
CA ARG A 94 -1.11 -5.88 17.83
C ARG A 94 0.15 -6.62 17.39
N ILE A 95 1.14 -5.91 16.86
CA ILE A 95 2.38 -6.51 16.34
C ILE A 95 3.45 -6.56 17.43
N CYS A 96 3.83 -5.42 18.01
CA CYS A 96 4.88 -5.37 19.04
C CYS A 96 4.34 -5.49 20.48
N GLY A 97 3.03 -5.40 20.69
CA GLY A 97 2.43 -5.53 22.03
C GLY A 97 2.59 -4.31 22.95
N ILE A 98 3.32 -3.28 22.53
CA ILE A 98 3.58 -2.06 23.30
C ILE A 98 2.37 -1.11 23.23
N PHE A 99 2.05 -0.46 24.35
CA PHE A 99 1.03 0.58 24.45
C PHE A 99 1.60 1.93 24.00
N LYS A 100 0.94 2.59 23.06
CA LYS A 100 1.38 3.84 22.44
C LYS A 100 0.22 4.81 22.31
N GLU A 101 0.53 6.11 22.27
CA GLU A 101 -0.45 7.17 22.04
C GLU A 101 -1.16 7.01 20.69
N LEU A 102 -2.35 7.60 20.55
CA LEU A 102 -3.12 7.54 19.31
C LEU A 102 -2.37 8.08 18.08
N THR A 103 -1.54 9.11 18.27
CA THR A 103 -0.69 9.72 17.23
C THR A 103 0.32 8.75 16.62
N GLU A 104 0.67 7.68 17.35
CA GLU A 104 1.55 6.61 16.89
C GLU A 104 0.83 5.57 16.01
N PHE A 105 -0.42 5.82 15.62
CA PHE A 105 -1.20 4.97 14.73
C PHE A 105 -1.72 5.77 13.54
N THR A 106 -1.61 5.21 12.34
CA THR A 106 -2.14 5.88 11.14
C THR A 106 -3.65 5.75 11.07
N ARG A 107 -4.33 6.81 10.62
CA ARG A 107 -5.74 6.75 10.22
C ARG A 107 -5.95 5.74 9.09
N SER A 108 -7.02 4.97 9.18
CA SER A 108 -7.41 3.97 8.19
C SER A 108 -8.92 3.87 8.12
N SER A 109 -9.47 4.16 6.94
CA SER A 109 -10.89 3.97 6.66
C SER A 109 -11.33 2.50 6.65
N ARG A 110 -10.38 1.55 6.60
CA ARG A 110 -10.67 0.11 6.60
C ARG A 110 -10.79 -0.48 8.00
N ALA A 111 -10.21 0.19 9.00
CA ALA A 111 -10.27 -0.29 10.36
C ALA A 111 -11.57 0.19 10.99
N SER A 112 -12.31 -0.70 11.67
CA SER A 112 -13.51 -0.34 12.44
C SER A 112 -13.24 0.84 13.38
N SER A 113 -12.03 0.91 13.95
CA SER A 113 -11.65 2.01 14.83
C SER A 113 -11.23 3.33 14.18
N GLY A 114 -11.26 3.42 12.85
CA GLY A 114 -10.73 4.57 12.10
C GLY A 114 -9.20 4.69 12.11
N TYR A 115 -8.50 3.85 12.88
CA TYR A 115 -7.04 3.78 12.99
C TYR A 115 -6.53 2.35 12.81
N GLU A 116 -5.31 2.21 12.29
CA GLU A 116 -4.66 0.91 12.19
C GLU A 116 -4.42 0.26 13.56
N ASN A 117 -4.44 -1.08 13.58
CA ASN A 117 -4.17 -1.86 14.79
C ASN A 117 -2.67 -2.03 15.09
N ARG A 118 -1.80 -1.53 14.22
CA ARG A 118 -0.34 -1.56 14.33
C ARG A 118 0.19 -0.13 14.41
N CYS A 119 1.25 0.06 15.20
CA CYS A 119 1.88 1.37 15.32
C CYS A 119 2.65 1.75 14.05
N LEU A 120 2.99 3.03 13.92
CA LEU A 120 3.78 3.59 12.81
C LEU A 120 5.09 2.81 12.59
N GLY A 121 5.82 2.48 13.64
CA GLY A 121 7.07 1.71 13.54
C GLY A 121 6.86 0.33 12.91
N CYS A 122 5.88 -0.43 13.41
CA CYS A 122 5.54 -1.74 12.85
C CYS A 122 5.00 -1.63 11.42
N ARG A 123 4.24 -0.57 11.10
CA ARG A 123 3.78 -0.28 9.74
C ARG A 123 4.96 -0.04 8.79
N SER A 124 5.91 0.82 9.17
CA SER A 124 7.10 1.10 8.36
C SER A 124 7.95 -0.14 8.13
N ALA A 125 8.13 -0.98 9.17
CA ALA A 125 8.84 -2.25 9.04
C ALA A 125 8.14 -3.19 8.05
N TRP A 126 6.83 -3.36 8.21
CA TRP A 126 6.01 -4.16 7.30
C TRP A 126 6.06 -3.64 5.85
N GLN A 127 5.97 -2.33 5.65
CA GLN A 127 6.00 -1.73 4.31
C GLN A 127 7.37 -1.94 3.63
N ARG A 128 8.47 -1.81 4.38
CA ARG A 128 9.82 -2.10 3.85
C ARG A 128 9.92 -3.54 3.38
N GLU A 129 9.43 -4.48 4.18
CA GLU A 129 9.46 -5.90 3.83
C GLU A 129 8.56 -6.21 2.64
N TYR A 130 7.33 -5.70 2.66
CA TYR A 130 6.39 -5.83 1.53
C TYR A 130 6.99 -5.33 0.22
N ASN A 131 7.67 -4.18 0.23
CA ASN A 131 8.31 -3.62 -0.97
C ASN A 131 9.46 -4.48 -1.52
N ARG A 132 10.06 -5.36 -0.69
CA ARG A 132 11.08 -6.34 -1.12
C ARG A 132 10.48 -7.59 -1.75
N THR A 133 9.19 -7.86 -1.54
CA THR A 133 8.53 -8.99 -2.19
C THR A 133 8.36 -8.75 -3.69
N ARG A 134 8.28 -9.83 -4.49
CA ARG A 134 7.98 -9.73 -5.92
C ARG A 134 6.69 -8.93 -6.18
N ARG A 135 5.63 -9.27 -5.43
CA ARG A 135 4.32 -8.60 -5.52
C ARG A 135 4.40 -7.11 -5.19
N GLY A 136 5.16 -6.73 -4.17
CA GLY A 136 5.35 -5.33 -3.80
C GLY A 136 6.06 -4.54 -4.91
N ARG A 137 7.13 -5.09 -5.49
CA ARG A 137 7.83 -4.48 -6.63
C ARG A 137 6.94 -4.32 -7.86
N GLU A 138 6.17 -5.36 -8.20
CA GLU A 138 5.24 -5.31 -9.34
C GLU A 138 4.14 -4.26 -9.14
N ASN A 139 3.55 -4.21 -7.95
CA ASN A 139 2.54 -3.21 -7.64
C ASN A 139 3.13 -1.78 -7.68
N HIS A 140 4.34 -1.59 -7.17
CA HIS A 140 5.03 -0.32 -7.28
C HIS A 140 5.25 0.07 -8.75
N LYS A 141 5.79 -0.84 -9.57
CA LYS A 141 5.98 -0.63 -11.01
C LYS A 141 4.68 -0.27 -11.72
N LYS A 142 3.58 -0.98 -11.43
CA LYS A 142 2.24 -0.69 -11.98
C LYS A 142 1.76 0.71 -11.58
N SER A 143 1.90 1.08 -10.32
CA SER A 143 1.46 2.40 -9.82
C SER A 143 2.25 3.54 -10.46
N VAL A 144 3.57 3.39 -10.57
CA VAL A 144 4.45 4.37 -11.22
C VAL A 144 4.10 4.48 -12.70
N LYS A 145 3.93 3.35 -13.39
CA LYS A 145 3.52 3.35 -14.80
C LYS A 145 2.19 4.08 -15.00
N SER A 146 1.16 3.75 -14.22
CA SER A 146 -0.15 4.41 -14.32
C SER A 146 -0.07 5.92 -14.07
N LEU A 147 0.72 6.36 -13.09
CA LEU A 147 0.91 7.79 -12.84
C LEU A 147 1.61 8.49 -14.02
N MET A 148 2.62 7.85 -14.61
CA MET A 148 3.34 8.38 -15.76
C MET A 148 2.48 8.40 -17.03
N ASP A 149 1.59 7.43 -17.20
CA ASP A 149 0.66 7.37 -18.33
C ASP A 149 -0.43 8.45 -18.22
N LYS A 150 -0.87 8.77 -17.00
CA LYS A 150 -1.80 9.89 -16.73
C LYS A 150 -1.16 11.27 -16.91
N HIS A 151 0.15 11.37 -16.67
CA HIS A 151 0.89 12.63 -16.71
C HIS A 151 2.12 12.53 -17.63
N PRO A 152 1.91 12.36 -18.95
CA PRO A 152 3.01 12.19 -19.91
C PRO A 152 3.93 13.43 -19.96
N GLU A 153 3.41 14.62 -19.67
CA GLU A 153 4.17 15.86 -19.52
C GLU A 153 5.25 15.77 -18.44
N ARG A 154 4.92 15.20 -17.29
CA ARG A 154 5.83 15.13 -16.15
C ARG A 154 6.95 14.15 -16.47
N ARG A 155 6.59 13.02 -17.09
CA ARG A 155 7.56 12.03 -17.57
C ARG A 155 8.56 12.66 -18.55
N ARG A 156 8.08 13.47 -19.50
CA ARG A 156 8.92 14.21 -20.45
C ARG A 156 9.84 15.20 -19.73
N ALA A 157 9.30 15.96 -18.79
CA ALA A 157 10.07 16.96 -18.06
C ALA A 157 11.22 16.33 -17.27
N TYR A 158 10.93 15.27 -16.51
CA TYR A 158 11.94 14.50 -15.78
C TYR A 158 13.01 13.92 -16.71
N TYR A 159 12.60 13.38 -17.87
CA TYR A 159 13.55 12.83 -18.84
C TYR A 159 14.46 13.90 -19.46
N GLN A 160 13.96 15.11 -19.70
CA GLN A 160 14.77 16.22 -20.20
C GLN A 160 15.81 16.67 -19.17
N VAL A 161 15.43 16.80 -17.90
CA VAL A 161 16.38 17.08 -16.81
C VAL A 161 17.44 15.99 -16.70
N PHE A 162 17.02 14.72 -16.74
CA PHE A 162 17.96 13.60 -16.72
C PHE A 162 18.98 13.67 -17.87
N LYS A 163 18.52 13.93 -19.09
CA LYS A 163 19.41 14.08 -20.24
C LYS A 163 20.33 15.30 -20.10
N ALA A 164 19.81 16.44 -19.68
CA ALA A 164 20.60 17.66 -19.50
C ALA A 164 21.70 17.48 -18.44
N LEU A 165 21.41 16.73 -17.37
CA LEU A 165 22.41 16.34 -16.37
C LEU A 165 23.48 15.40 -16.94
N GLN A 166 23.08 14.45 -17.80
CA GLN A 166 24.03 13.53 -18.43
C GLN A 166 24.92 14.23 -19.47
N THR A 167 24.37 15.17 -20.24
CA THR A 167 25.10 15.90 -21.29
C THR A 167 25.86 17.10 -20.75
N GLY A 168 25.68 17.46 -19.48
CA GLY A 168 26.29 18.64 -18.86
C GLY A 168 25.62 19.98 -19.21
N GLU A 169 24.49 19.96 -19.93
CA GLU A 169 23.68 21.16 -20.21
C GLU A 169 23.06 21.73 -18.93
N LEU A 170 22.82 20.86 -17.92
CA LEU A 170 22.35 21.24 -16.60
C LEU A 170 23.32 20.68 -15.55
N THR A 171 23.70 21.50 -14.58
CA THR A 171 24.52 21.10 -13.44
C THR A 171 23.66 20.93 -12.19
N LYS A 172 23.94 19.88 -11.41
CA LYS A 172 23.24 19.66 -10.14
C LYS A 172 23.74 20.62 -9.07
N GLU A 173 22.83 21.36 -8.44
CA GLU A 173 23.15 22.30 -7.37
C GLU A 173 22.67 21.80 -5.99
N PRO A 174 23.28 22.25 -4.88
CA PRO A 174 22.75 22.00 -3.54
C PRO A 174 21.36 22.62 -3.34
N CYS A 175 20.69 22.25 -2.25
CA CYS A 175 19.38 22.79 -1.92
C CYS A 175 19.45 24.31 -1.75
N LYS A 176 18.67 25.07 -2.53
CA LYS A 176 18.64 26.54 -2.48
C LYS A 176 18.38 27.10 -1.08
N ASP A 177 17.52 26.45 -0.31
CA ASP A 177 17.10 26.95 1.00
C ASP A 177 18.06 26.61 2.17
N CYS A 178 18.89 25.58 2.02
CA CYS A 178 19.66 25.07 3.17
C CYS A 178 21.04 24.49 2.83
N GLY A 179 21.48 24.57 1.58
CA GLY A 179 22.79 24.07 1.13
C GLY A 179 22.95 22.54 1.09
N ASN A 180 21.92 21.75 1.43
CA ASN A 180 22.05 20.29 1.45
C ASN A 180 22.29 19.73 0.04
N ILE A 181 23.41 19.01 -0.13
CA ILE A 181 23.83 18.35 -1.38
C ILE A 181 22.85 17.27 -1.87
N LYS A 182 22.03 16.70 -0.98
CA LYS A 182 20.96 15.73 -1.30
C LYS A 182 19.70 16.46 -1.79
N SER A 183 19.90 17.36 -2.75
CA SER A 183 18.85 18.08 -3.47
C SER A 183 18.25 17.22 -4.59
N GLN A 184 17.03 17.58 -4.98
CA GLN A 184 16.29 17.04 -6.11
C GLN A 184 15.84 18.21 -6.99
N ALA A 185 15.78 17.98 -8.30
CA ALA A 185 15.25 18.94 -9.25
C ALA A 185 13.72 18.98 -9.12
N ILE A 186 13.19 20.10 -8.65
CA ILE A 186 11.76 20.34 -8.47
C ILE A 186 11.29 21.24 -9.60
N HIS A 187 10.43 20.71 -10.47
CA HIS A 187 9.83 21.49 -11.54
C HIS A 187 8.89 22.55 -10.96
N THR A 188 9.15 23.81 -11.27
CA THR A 188 8.20 24.92 -11.03
C THR A 188 7.05 24.84 -12.03
N SER A 189 7.38 24.52 -13.28
CA SER A 189 6.46 24.38 -14.40
C SER A 189 6.90 23.22 -15.31
N TYR A 190 6.04 22.23 -15.53
CA TYR A 190 6.38 21.07 -16.38
C TYR A 190 6.44 21.43 -17.89
N SER A 191 5.98 22.62 -18.28
CA SER A 191 6.08 23.17 -19.65
C SER A 191 7.49 23.68 -19.97
N ARG A 192 8.30 23.98 -18.95
CA ARG A 192 9.69 24.43 -19.05
C ARG A 192 10.60 23.43 -18.30
N PRO A 193 10.89 22.26 -18.88
CA PRO A 193 11.52 21.15 -18.17
C PRO A 193 12.84 21.44 -17.48
N LEU A 194 13.65 22.33 -18.05
CA LEU A 194 14.97 22.68 -17.51
C LEU A 194 14.91 23.81 -16.47
N ASP A 195 13.77 24.49 -16.33
CA ASP A 195 13.55 25.44 -15.23
C ASP A 195 13.16 24.66 -13.96
N VAL A 196 14.19 24.25 -13.21
CA VAL A 196 14.04 23.47 -11.98
C VAL A 196 14.65 24.19 -10.80
N LYS A 197 14.01 24.05 -9.64
CA LYS A 197 14.56 24.47 -8.36
C LYS A 197 15.21 23.28 -7.66
N TRP A 198 16.44 23.43 -7.21
CA TRP A 198 17.13 22.41 -6.43
C TRP A 198 16.71 22.49 -4.97
N LEU A 199 15.95 21.50 -4.49
CA LEU A 199 15.47 21.45 -3.10
C LEU A 199 15.67 20.06 -2.48
N CYS A 200 16.07 20.02 -1.21
CA CYS A 200 16.08 18.77 -0.44
C CYS A 200 14.66 18.40 -0.02
N ARG A 201 14.41 17.12 0.28
CA ARG A 201 13.08 16.60 0.65
C ARG A 201 12.46 17.32 1.87
N ARG A 202 13.29 17.79 2.80
CA ARG A 202 12.83 18.53 4.00
C ARG A 202 12.32 19.92 3.62
N CYS A 203 13.08 20.66 2.82
CA CYS A 203 12.70 22.00 2.38
C CYS A 203 11.51 21.94 1.40
N LEU A 204 11.49 20.97 0.49
CA LEU A 204 10.33 20.74 -0.40
C LEU A 204 9.02 20.55 0.37
N LYS A 205 9.04 19.78 1.48
CA LYS A 205 7.83 19.56 2.29
C LYS A 205 7.38 20.82 3.04
N ARG A 206 8.31 21.72 3.35
CA ARG A 206 8.02 23.00 4.02
C ARG A 206 7.56 24.08 3.03
N SER A 207 8.09 24.04 1.81
CA SER A 207 7.70 24.96 0.77
C SER A 207 6.28 24.64 0.32
N SER A 208 5.37 25.60 0.45
CA SER A 208 3.99 25.55 -0.08
C SER A 208 3.95 25.80 -1.59
N HIS A 209 4.97 25.35 -2.33
CA HIS A 209 5.01 25.51 -3.77
C HIS A 209 3.88 24.68 -4.40
N LYS A 210 2.80 25.34 -4.79
CA LYS A 210 1.85 24.79 -5.76
C LYS A 210 2.62 24.66 -7.07
N THR A 211 2.83 23.44 -7.54
CA THR A 211 3.30 23.22 -8.91
C THR A 211 2.29 23.88 -9.85
N GLU A 212 2.76 24.76 -10.73
CA GLU A 212 1.89 25.30 -11.79
C GLU A 212 1.28 24.14 -12.57
N GLU A 213 -0.02 24.25 -12.83
CA GLU A 213 -0.69 23.25 -13.68
C GLU A 213 -0.09 23.28 -15.06
N TYR A 214 0.27 22.11 -15.56
CA TYR A 214 0.71 21.98 -16.94
C TYR A 214 -0.49 22.22 -17.86
N ILE A 215 -0.45 23.32 -18.60
CA ILE A 215 -1.37 23.55 -19.70
C ILE A 215 -0.85 22.75 -20.90
N SER A 216 -1.55 21.66 -21.20
CA SER A 216 -1.18 20.83 -22.33
C SER A 216 -1.39 21.60 -23.63
N ASN A 217 -0.38 21.65 -24.52
CA ASN A 217 -0.58 22.14 -25.88
C ASN A 217 -1.38 21.07 -26.65
N PRO A 218 -2.68 21.29 -26.94
CA PRO A 218 -3.53 20.25 -27.50
C PRO A 218 -3.06 19.84 -28.89
N LEU A 219 -2.59 20.79 -29.70
CA LEU A 219 -2.06 20.55 -31.04
C LEU A 219 -0.79 19.71 -31.01
N GLU A 220 0.15 20.02 -30.12
CA GLU A 220 1.37 19.23 -29.94
C GLU A 220 1.05 17.79 -29.51
N ASN A 221 0.06 17.63 -28.62
CA ASN A 221 -0.39 16.30 -28.19
C ASN A 221 -1.06 15.54 -29.34
N LYS A 222 -1.94 16.17 -30.12
CA LYS A 222 -2.56 15.55 -31.30
C LYS A 222 -1.51 15.13 -32.32
N PHE A 223 -0.55 16.02 -32.62
CA PHE A 223 0.54 15.73 -33.55
C PHE A 223 1.42 14.57 -33.06
N ARG A 224 1.74 14.52 -31.76
CA ARG A 224 2.44 13.38 -31.16
C ARG A 224 1.67 12.08 -31.35
N THR A 225 0.39 12.09 -31.00
CA THR A 225 -0.45 10.89 -31.08
C THR A 225 -0.52 10.38 -32.52
N TYR A 226 -0.68 11.29 -33.48
CA TYR A 226 -0.70 10.97 -34.90
C TYR A 226 0.61 10.31 -35.37
N ILE A 227 1.77 10.93 -35.10
CA ILE A 227 3.07 10.34 -35.47
C ILE A 227 3.27 8.97 -34.81
N ASN A 228 2.89 8.83 -33.54
CA ASN A 228 3.03 7.57 -32.82
C ASN A 228 2.14 6.47 -33.40
N GLN A 229 0.96 6.81 -33.94
CA GLN A 229 0.09 5.88 -34.65
C GLN A 229 0.69 5.47 -35.99
N VAL A 230 1.18 6.42 -36.79
CA VAL A 230 1.75 6.16 -38.11
C VAL A 230 2.99 5.28 -38.03
N PHE A 231 3.91 5.57 -37.11
CA PHE A 231 5.19 4.85 -37.03
C PHE A 231 5.23 3.77 -35.94
N GLN A 232 4.16 3.60 -35.17
CA GLN A 232 4.09 2.65 -34.05
C GLN A 232 5.24 2.83 -33.03
N THR A 233 5.79 4.04 -32.93
CA THR A 233 6.90 4.38 -32.03
C THR A 233 6.80 5.80 -31.52
N SER A 234 7.14 6.00 -30.25
CA SER A 234 7.14 7.32 -29.60
C SER A 234 8.46 8.10 -29.75
N ASN A 235 9.53 7.44 -30.21
CA ASN A 235 10.84 8.07 -30.32
C ASN A 235 10.89 9.10 -31.45
N ILE A 236 10.18 8.86 -32.56
CA ILE A 236 10.19 9.73 -33.73
C ILE A 236 9.49 11.05 -33.42
N SER A 237 8.29 11.00 -32.83
CA SER A 237 7.53 12.21 -32.48
C SER A 237 8.28 13.11 -31.50
N GLY A 238 8.97 12.51 -30.52
CA GLY A 238 9.82 13.24 -29.58
C GLY A 238 10.99 13.96 -30.27
N LYS A 239 11.71 13.26 -31.15
CA LYS A 239 12.84 13.82 -31.90
C LYS A 239 12.39 14.95 -32.82
N TRP A 240 11.36 14.73 -33.62
CA TRP A 240 10.86 15.73 -34.57
C TRP A 240 10.37 17.00 -33.87
N ILE A 241 9.55 16.87 -32.82
CA ILE A 241 9.08 18.04 -32.08
C ILE A 241 10.24 18.79 -31.42
N ALA A 242 11.25 18.08 -30.91
CA ALA A 242 12.43 18.73 -30.34
C ALA A 242 13.25 19.48 -31.41
N SER A 243 13.46 18.89 -32.59
CA SER A 243 14.13 19.54 -33.72
C SER A 243 13.39 20.79 -34.18
N ILE A 244 12.07 20.72 -34.32
CA ILE A 244 11.22 21.86 -34.69
C ILE A 244 11.35 22.98 -33.65
N LYS A 245 11.14 22.67 -32.38
CA LYS A 245 11.24 23.67 -31.29
C LYS A 245 12.60 24.35 -31.22
N ARG A 246 13.67 23.57 -31.43
CA ARG A 246 15.04 24.10 -31.47
C ARG A 246 15.26 25.04 -32.65
N TYR A 247 14.82 24.66 -33.85
CA TYR A 247 14.98 25.47 -35.05
C TYR A 247 14.23 26.81 -34.95
N TYR A 248 12.97 26.78 -34.51
CA TYR A 248 12.14 27.98 -34.34
C TYR A 248 12.35 28.71 -33.01
N LYS A 249 13.28 28.26 -32.16
CA LYS A 249 13.55 28.81 -30.80
C LYS A 249 12.27 29.04 -29.97
N THR A 250 11.37 28.06 -29.99
CA THR A 250 10.03 28.16 -29.36
C THR A 250 9.78 27.04 -28.37
N THR A 251 8.98 27.33 -27.34
CA THR A 251 8.54 26.35 -26.33
C THR A 251 7.21 25.70 -26.69
N THR A 252 6.41 26.32 -27.57
CA THR A 252 5.06 25.86 -27.95
C THR A 252 4.97 25.57 -29.44
N LEU A 253 4.19 24.54 -29.79
CA LEU A 253 3.91 24.19 -31.18
C LEU A 253 2.58 24.85 -31.61
N THR A 254 2.62 25.72 -32.60
CA THR A 254 1.42 26.39 -33.14
C THR A 254 1.14 25.89 -34.56
N LYS A 255 -0.07 26.16 -35.07
CA LYS A 255 -0.44 25.85 -36.46
C LYS A 255 0.54 26.46 -37.45
N ASN A 256 0.88 27.74 -37.27
CA ASN A 256 1.82 28.45 -38.16
C ASN A 256 3.20 27.80 -38.14
N ILE A 257 3.70 27.38 -36.97
CA ILE A 257 4.99 26.68 -36.90
C ILE A 257 4.93 25.37 -37.69
N LEU A 258 3.86 24.58 -37.54
CA LEU A 258 3.68 23.33 -38.29
C LEU A 258 3.57 23.56 -39.82
N GLN A 259 2.88 24.62 -40.24
CA GLN A 259 2.81 24.98 -41.66
C GLN A 259 4.18 25.44 -42.19
N ASN A 260 4.94 26.21 -41.42
CA ASN A 260 6.28 26.64 -41.82
C ASN A 260 7.25 25.45 -41.89
N THR A 261 7.13 24.47 -40.99
CA THR A 261 7.94 23.24 -41.05
C THR A 261 7.71 22.43 -42.32
N GLN A 262 6.54 22.53 -42.96
CA GLN A 262 6.27 21.88 -44.25
C GLN A 262 7.20 22.41 -45.36
N LYS A 263 7.51 23.71 -45.33
CA LYS A 263 8.41 24.37 -46.29
C LYS A 263 9.88 24.16 -45.91
N ASP A 264 10.17 24.29 -44.62
CA ASP A 264 11.54 24.34 -44.11
C ASP A 264 12.10 22.98 -43.71
N TYR A 265 11.36 21.87 -43.84
CA TYR A 265 11.77 20.57 -43.29
C TYR A 265 13.17 20.12 -43.72
N LYS A 266 13.61 20.46 -44.94
CA LYS A 266 14.96 20.13 -45.43
C LYS A 266 16.08 20.84 -44.65
N ASN A 267 15.79 22.00 -44.09
CA ASN A 267 16.72 22.83 -43.32
C ASN A 267 16.74 22.46 -41.83
N ILE A 268 15.77 21.67 -41.38
CA ILE A 268 15.65 21.26 -39.97
C ILE A 268 16.36 19.92 -39.77
N LEU A 269 17.50 19.95 -39.08
CA LEU A 269 18.28 18.76 -38.73
C LEU A 269 17.42 17.69 -38.06
N GLY A 270 17.35 16.51 -38.69
CA GLY A 270 16.59 15.35 -38.22
C GLY A 270 15.17 15.23 -38.78
N LEU A 271 14.71 16.19 -39.58
CA LEU A 271 13.52 16.05 -40.42
C LEU A 271 13.95 15.65 -41.84
N GLY A 272 13.33 14.62 -42.40
CA GLY A 272 13.65 14.09 -43.73
C GLY A 272 12.41 13.96 -44.60
N ILE A 273 12.52 13.29 -45.76
CA ILE A 273 11.38 13.09 -46.69
C ILE A 273 10.18 12.42 -45.98
N LYS A 274 10.45 11.50 -45.05
CA LYS A 274 9.41 10.86 -44.21
C LYS A 274 8.61 11.85 -43.36
N TYR A 275 9.20 12.98 -42.96
CA TYR A 275 8.48 14.03 -42.24
C TYR A 275 7.47 14.72 -43.14
N LYS A 276 7.86 15.05 -44.38
CA LYS A 276 7.03 15.78 -45.34
C LYS A 276 5.67 15.10 -45.54
N GLY A 277 5.65 13.81 -45.88
CA GLY A 277 4.38 13.10 -46.09
C GLY A 277 3.48 13.11 -44.84
N VAL A 278 4.08 12.95 -43.65
CA VAL A 278 3.33 12.87 -42.39
C VAL A 278 2.78 14.24 -41.97
N ILE A 279 3.54 15.32 -42.18
CA ILE A 279 3.05 16.66 -41.83
C ILE A 279 1.95 17.12 -42.78
N ASP A 280 2.05 16.78 -44.07
CA ASP A 280 1.03 17.07 -45.09
C ASP A 280 -0.30 16.39 -44.68
N ASP A 281 -0.27 15.09 -44.41
CA ASP A 281 -1.44 14.31 -44.00
C ASP A 281 -2.05 14.82 -42.68
N PHE A 282 -1.21 15.13 -41.68
CA PHE A 282 -1.67 15.64 -40.40
C PHE A 282 -2.37 17.00 -40.54
N LEU A 283 -1.79 17.93 -41.31
CA LEU A 283 -2.37 19.26 -41.50
C LEU A 283 -3.71 19.19 -42.25
N ILE A 284 -3.83 18.30 -43.24
CA ILE A 284 -5.09 18.05 -43.94
C ILE A 284 -6.14 17.49 -42.97
N GLN A 285 -5.79 16.48 -42.18
CA GLN A 285 -6.73 15.83 -41.26
C GLN A 285 -7.20 16.77 -40.13
N GLU A 286 -6.30 17.58 -39.58
CA GLU A 286 -6.60 18.42 -38.41
C GLU A 286 -7.23 19.78 -38.79
N PHE A 287 -6.97 20.28 -40.02
CA PHE A 287 -7.37 21.64 -40.42
C PHE A 287 -8.13 21.74 -41.75
N SER A 288 -8.48 20.64 -42.43
CA SER A 288 -9.44 20.74 -43.54
C SER A 288 -10.86 20.89 -42.99
N GLU A 289 -11.58 21.87 -43.53
CA GLU A 289 -12.97 22.14 -43.21
C GLU A 289 -13.80 20.89 -43.56
N LYS A 290 -14.46 20.29 -42.57
CA LYS A 290 -15.44 19.23 -42.82
C LYS A 290 -16.62 19.82 -43.59
N THR A 291 -16.66 19.68 -44.90
CA THR A 291 -17.96 19.54 -45.58
C THR A 291 -18.49 18.13 -45.27
N PRO A 292 -19.72 17.99 -44.73
CA PRO A 292 -20.26 16.68 -44.38
C PRO A 292 -20.59 15.91 -45.65
N ILE A 293 -19.76 14.92 -46.00
CA ILE A 293 -20.09 13.95 -47.05
C ILE A 293 -21.14 12.99 -46.48
N ILE A 294 -22.40 13.23 -46.84
CA ILE A 294 -23.50 12.28 -46.67
C ILE A 294 -23.18 11.04 -47.53
N ARG A 295 -22.61 9.99 -46.91
CA ARG A 295 -22.49 8.69 -47.55
C ARG A 295 -23.82 7.96 -47.43
N LYS A 296 -24.52 7.80 -48.56
CA LYS A 296 -25.70 6.93 -48.69
C LYS A 296 -25.33 5.52 -48.18
N LYS A 297 -26.14 5.00 -47.25
CA LYS A 297 -26.03 3.63 -46.74
C LYS A 297 -26.34 2.65 -47.88
N SER A 298 -25.35 1.84 -48.29
CA SER A 298 -25.60 0.58 -48.98
C SER A 298 -25.81 -0.50 -47.92
N SER A 299 -26.98 -1.11 -47.96
CA SER A 299 -27.41 -2.26 -47.16
C SER A 299 -26.58 -3.52 -47.43
N THR A 300 -26.10 -4.14 -46.38
CA THR A 300 -25.80 -5.59 -46.33
C THR A 300 -26.21 -6.16 -44.97
N PRO A 301 -26.59 -7.45 -44.90
CA PRO A 301 -27.55 -7.95 -43.91
C PRO A 301 -26.93 -8.34 -42.57
N GLU A 302 -27.73 -8.14 -41.52
CA GLU A 302 -27.47 -8.46 -40.12
C GLU A 302 -27.36 -9.98 -39.91
N ILE A 303 -26.18 -10.46 -39.49
CA ILE A 303 -26.04 -11.79 -38.88
C ILE A 303 -26.17 -11.60 -37.36
N HIS A 304 -27.31 -12.02 -36.84
CA HIS A 304 -27.65 -11.91 -35.42
C HIS A 304 -26.96 -13.02 -34.62
N MET A 305 -25.90 -12.68 -33.87
CA MET A 305 -25.37 -13.56 -32.81
C MET A 305 -26.09 -13.25 -31.48
N PRO A 306 -26.60 -14.26 -30.76
CA PRO A 306 -27.29 -14.05 -29.49
C PRO A 306 -26.32 -13.62 -28.38
N LYS A 307 -26.74 -12.64 -27.58
CA LYS A 307 -26.00 -12.11 -26.43
C LYS A 307 -25.99 -13.13 -25.29
N VAL A 308 -24.79 -13.54 -24.86
CA VAL A 308 -24.61 -14.34 -23.64
C VAL A 308 -24.71 -13.41 -22.43
N PRO A 309 -25.57 -13.68 -21.43
CA PRO A 309 -25.74 -12.81 -20.27
C PRO A 309 -24.53 -12.86 -19.33
N TYR A 310 -24.13 -11.67 -18.87
CA TYR A 310 -23.09 -11.40 -17.88
C TYR A 310 -23.56 -11.91 -16.50
N THR A 311 -22.90 -12.95 -15.97
CA THR A 311 -23.16 -13.44 -14.61
C THR A 311 -22.21 -12.79 -13.61
N ASP A 312 -22.84 -12.21 -12.59
CA ASP A 312 -22.26 -11.54 -11.43
C ASP A 312 -21.43 -12.54 -10.60
N LYS A 313 -20.22 -12.16 -10.20
CA LYS A 313 -19.35 -12.97 -9.34
C LYS A 313 -19.40 -12.48 -7.91
N SER A 314 -20.58 -12.58 -7.31
CA SER A 314 -20.76 -12.71 -5.87
C SER A 314 -21.36 -14.10 -5.61
N ASP A 315 -20.50 -15.03 -5.19
CA ASP A 315 -20.80 -16.22 -4.37
C ASP A 315 -19.94 -17.41 -4.81
N ARG A 316 -18.98 -17.77 -3.95
CA ARG A 316 -18.66 -19.17 -3.63
C ARG A 316 -17.78 -19.21 -2.39
N LYS A 317 -18.46 -19.48 -1.28
CA LYS A 317 -17.89 -20.03 -0.06
C LYS A 317 -18.01 -21.56 -0.13
N VAL A 318 -16.92 -22.22 0.25
CA VAL A 318 -16.81 -23.55 0.89
C VAL A 318 -17.05 -24.81 0.04
N GLN A 319 -15.97 -25.60 -0.10
CA GLN A 319 -15.80 -27.06 0.09
C GLN A 319 -14.38 -27.38 -0.45
N THR A 320 -13.30 -27.46 0.35
CA THR A 320 -12.81 -28.62 1.14
C THR A 320 -13.14 -29.99 0.55
N GLU A 321 -12.17 -30.58 -0.16
CA GLU A 321 -11.75 -31.99 -0.11
C GLU A 321 -10.51 -32.12 -1.02
N GLU A 322 -9.35 -32.35 -0.42
CA GLU A 322 -8.60 -33.62 -0.51
C GLU A 322 -8.12 -33.94 -1.93
N PHE A 323 -6.85 -33.62 -2.24
CA PHE A 323 -5.97 -34.51 -3.01
C PHE A 323 -4.51 -34.16 -2.68
N ARG A 324 -3.93 -34.98 -1.80
CA ARG A 324 -2.48 -35.16 -1.64
C ARG A 324 -1.99 -36.11 -2.72
N THR A 325 -0.66 -36.13 -2.89
CA THR A 325 0.16 -36.96 -3.81
C THR A 325 0.19 -36.40 -5.24
N GLY A 326 1.33 -36.22 -5.90
CA GLY A 326 2.74 -36.36 -5.56
C GLY A 326 3.53 -36.14 -6.84
N ILE A 327 4.54 -35.25 -6.83
CA ILE A 327 5.57 -35.10 -7.87
C ILE A 327 6.80 -34.61 -7.10
N GLY A 328 7.89 -35.34 -6.95
CA GLY A 328 8.57 -36.13 -7.97
C GLY A 328 9.79 -35.32 -8.40
N HIS A 329 10.95 -35.67 -7.87
CA HIS A 329 12.24 -35.11 -8.23
C HIS A 329 12.45 -35.08 -9.76
N ILE A 330 12.91 -33.94 -10.28
CA ILE A 330 14.21 -33.72 -10.95
C ILE A 330 14.31 -32.23 -11.30
#